data_AF-A0A7Y4A3T2-F1
#
_entry.id   AF-A0A7Y4A3T2-F1
#
_cell.length_a   1.000
_cell.length_b   1.000
_cell.length_c   1.000
_cell.angle_alpha   90.00
_cell.angle_beta   90.00
_cell.angle_gamma   90.00
#
_symmetry.space_group_name_H-M   'P 1'
#
loop_
_entity.id
_entity.type
_entity.pdbx_description
1 polymer ?
#
loop_
_entity_poly.entity_id
_entity_poly.type
_entity_poly.pdbx_seq_one_letter_code
_entity_poly.pdbx_strand_id
1 'polypeptide(L)'
;MKKVSLALFALLALSACKDEVGTQGWCDNMTEKPKSEWNAQDALDYAKHCVLQDAIGSTEWCSDLEDKPKGDWSANEATSYAKHCVF
;
A
#
# COMPACT_ATOMS: atom_id res chain seq x y z
N MET A 1 31.74 8.77 -17.79
CA MET A 1 31.28 7.68 -16.91
C MET A 1 30.66 8.17 -15.59
N LYS A 2 31.28 9.11 -14.84
CA LYS A 2 30.69 9.67 -13.59
C LYS A 2 29.25 10.22 -13.73
N LYS A 3 28.93 10.90 -14.84
CA LYS A 3 27.58 11.45 -15.10
C LYS A 3 26.52 10.36 -15.37
N VAL A 4 26.93 9.25 -15.98
CA VAL A 4 26.05 8.11 -16.29
C VAL A 4 25.73 7.32 -15.01
N SER A 5 26.73 7.13 -14.14
CA SER A 5 26.52 6.49 -12.83
C SER A 5 25.55 7.28 -11.94
N LEU A 6 25.63 8.62 -11.94
CA LEU A 6 24.71 9.45 -11.19
C LEU A 6 23.28 9.43 -11.76
N ALA A 7 23.13 9.39 -13.09
CA ALA A 7 21.83 9.28 -13.75
C ALA A 7 21.14 7.94 -13.48
N LEU A 8 21.90 6.83 -13.41
CA LEU A 8 21.34 5.52 -13.10
C LEU A 8 20.86 5.42 -11.65
N PHE A 9 21.57 6.05 -10.70
CA PHE A 9 21.15 6.09 -9.30
C PHE A 9 19.90 6.95 -9.10
N ALA A 10 19.77 8.05 -9.84
CA ALA A 10 18.56 8.88 -9.82
C ALA A 10 17.32 8.10 -10.30
N LEU A 11 17.42 7.31 -11.37
CA LEU A 11 16.29 6.53 -11.90
C LEU A 11 15.77 5.45 -10.92
N LEU A 12 16.66 4.86 -10.12
CA LEU A 12 16.30 3.85 -9.12
C LEU A 12 15.61 4.46 -7.89
N ALA A 13 15.87 5.74 -7.57
CA ALA A 13 15.24 6.40 -6.43
C ALA A 13 13.76 6.73 -6.68
N LEU A 14 13.33 6.87 -7.94
CA LEU A 14 11.93 7.18 -8.27
C LEU A 14 10.98 5.97 -8.13
N SER A 15 11.48 4.73 -8.14
CA SER A 15 10.60 3.55 -7.98
C SER A 15 10.15 3.31 -6.52
N ALA A 16 10.64 4.10 -5.56
CA ALA A 16 10.26 4.02 -4.15
C ALA A 16 8.97 4.78 -3.81
N CYS A 17 8.38 5.53 -4.75
CA CYS A 17 7.11 6.26 -4.56
C CYS A 17 5.87 5.44 -4.93
N LYS A 18 5.96 4.10 -4.94
CA LYS A 18 4.80 3.26 -5.24
C LYS A 18 4.16 2.79 -3.94
N ASP A 19 2.86 3.03 -3.79
CA ASP A 19 2.10 2.60 -2.62
C ASP A 19 2.21 1.09 -2.42
N GLU A 20 2.34 0.68 -1.15
CA GLU A 20 2.42 -0.72 -0.76
C GLU A 20 1.12 -1.44 -1.12
N VAL A 21 1.21 -2.63 -1.72
CA VAL A 21 0.04 -3.41 -2.19
C VAL A 21 -0.94 -3.63 -1.05
N GLY A 22 -2.22 -3.32 -1.30
CA GLY A 22 -3.31 -3.48 -0.34
C GLY A 22 -3.49 -2.34 0.67
N THR A 23 -2.70 -1.27 0.57
CA THR A 23 -2.97 0.00 1.29
C THR A 23 -4.05 0.81 0.57
N GLN A 24 -4.69 1.75 1.28
CA GLN A 24 -5.70 2.63 0.70
C GLN A 24 -5.17 3.35 -0.56
N GLY A 25 -3.98 3.97 -0.48
CA GLY A 25 -3.37 4.65 -1.63
C GLY A 25 -3.13 3.72 -2.81
N TRP A 26 -2.74 2.47 -2.56
CA TRP A 26 -2.59 1.48 -3.64
C TRP A 26 -3.94 1.11 -4.25
N CYS A 27 -4.98 0.91 -3.45
CA CYS A 27 -6.33 0.63 -3.93
C CYS A 27 -6.88 1.79 -4.78
N ASP A 28 -6.64 3.04 -4.36
CA ASP A 28 -7.05 4.23 -5.10
C ASP A 28 -6.33 4.31 -6.46
N ASN A 29 -5.00 4.16 -6.46
CA ASN A 29 -4.21 4.13 -7.68
C ASN A 29 -4.63 2.99 -8.62
N MET A 30 -4.93 1.80 -8.10
CA MET A 30 -5.43 0.69 -8.90
C MET A 30 -6.82 0.94 -9.48
N THR A 31 -7.68 1.65 -8.74
CA THR A 31 -9.02 2.04 -9.22
C THR A 31 -8.92 2.93 -10.46
N GLU A 32 -7.99 3.88 -10.45
CA GLU A 32 -7.74 4.80 -11.57
C GLU A 32 -7.00 4.13 -12.74
N LYS A 33 -6.16 3.13 -12.46
CA LYS A 33 -5.38 2.42 -13.48
C LYS A 33 -6.27 1.64 -14.46
N PRO A 34 -6.08 1.79 -15.80
CA PRO A 34 -6.83 1.02 -16.80
C PRO A 34 -6.71 -0.49 -16.58
N LYS A 35 -7.85 -1.22 -16.59
CA LYS A 35 -7.85 -2.67 -16.34
C LYS A 35 -7.05 -3.48 -17.36
N SER A 36 -6.85 -2.95 -18.57
CA SER A 36 -5.97 -3.56 -19.60
C SER A 36 -4.49 -3.59 -19.21
N GLU A 37 -4.07 -2.75 -18.26
CA GLU A 37 -2.70 -2.69 -17.74
C GLU A 37 -2.51 -3.55 -16.49
N TRP A 38 -3.56 -4.22 -16.04
CA TRP A 38 -3.49 -5.12 -14.89
C TRP A 38 -2.87 -6.44 -15.32
N ASN A 39 -1.93 -6.94 -14.52
CA ASN A 39 -1.53 -8.34 -14.62
C ASN A 39 -2.47 -9.21 -13.74
N ALA A 40 -2.33 -10.54 -13.83
CA ALA A 40 -3.18 -11.45 -13.07
C ALA A 40 -3.02 -11.30 -11.54
N GLN A 41 -1.81 -11.01 -11.07
CA GLN A 41 -1.52 -10.82 -9.66
C GLN A 41 -2.15 -9.52 -9.12
N ASP A 42 -2.02 -8.42 -9.87
CA ASP A 42 -2.68 -7.14 -9.59
C ASP A 42 -4.19 -7.34 -9.38
N ALA A 43 -4.84 -8.11 -10.26
CA ALA A 43 -6.27 -8.39 -10.17
C ALA A 43 -6.64 -9.20 -8.91
N LEU A 44 -5.85 -10.21 -8.58
CA LEU A 44 -6.06 -11.05 -7.39
C LEU A 44 -5.86 -10.27 -6.10
N ASP A 45 -4.81 -9.46 -6.03
CA ASP A 45 -4.48 -8.68 -4.83
C ASP A 45 -5.49 -7.55 -4.63
N TYR A 46 -5.93 -6.90 -5.72
CA TYR A 46 -6.97 -5.88 -5.64
C TYR A 46 -8.29 -6.47 -5.14
N ALA A 47 -8.69 -7.63 -5.67
CA ALA A 47 -9.89 -8.31 -5.20
C ALA A 47 -9.81 -8.62 -3.69
N LYS A 48 -8.67 -9.13 -3.21
CA LYS A 48 -8.48 -9.46 -1.80
C LYS A 48 -8.49 -8.24 -0.89
N HIS A 49 -7.67 -7.23 -1.21
CA HIS A 49 -7.33 -6.16 -0.27
C HIS A 49 -8.16 -4.88 -0.44
N CYS A 50 -8.88 -4.73 -1.56
CA CYS A 50 -9.64 -3.51 -1.85
C CYS A 50 -11.15 -3.78 -2.04
N VAL A 51 -11.56 -5.04 -2.23
CA VAL A 51 -12.97 -5.40 -2.48
C VAL A 51 -13.51 -6.33 -1.40
N LEU A 52 -12.76 -7.38 -1.05
CA LEU A 52 -13.18 -8.39 -0.07
C LEU A 52 -12.77 -8.07 1.37
N GLN A 53 -11.76 -7.22 1.54
CA GLN A 53 -11.24 -6.76 2.83
C GLN A 53 -11.05 -5.25 2.77
N ASP A 54 -11.00 -4.62 3.93
CA ASP A 54 -10.70 -3.21 4.05
C ASP A 54 -9.21 -2.95 3.82
N ALA A 55 -8.92 -1.92 3.03
CA ALA A 55 -7.55 -1.56 2.69
C ALA A 55 -6.80 -1.06 3.93
N ILE A 56 -5.52 -1.40 4.03
CA ILE A 56 -4.69 -0.93 5.14
C ILE A 56 -4.60 0.60 5.09
N GLY A 57 -4.98 1.26 6.19
CA GLY A 57 -5.05 2.72 6.26
C GLY A 57 -6.36 3.34 5.76
N SER A 58 -7.37 2.54 5.39
CA SER A 58 -8.74 3.05 5.22
C SER A 58 -9.31 3.50 6.57
N THR A 59 -10.36 4.33 6.54
CA THR A 59 -10.98 4.82 7.78
C THR A 59 -11.55 3.67 8.61
N GLU A 60 -12.18 2.72 7.93
CA GLU A 60 -12.79 1.52 8.48
C GLU A 60 -11.72 0.61 9.09
N TRP A 61 -10.63 0.32 8.37
CA TRP A 61 -9.54 -0.52 8.87
C TRP A 61 -8.87 0.11 10.10
N CYS A 62 -8.62 1.42 10.07
CA CYS A 62 -8.07 2.14 11.21
C CYS A 62 -9.00 2.07 12.43
N SER A 63 -10.31 2.28 12.24
CA SER A 63 -11.30 2.24 13.31
C SER A 63 -11.42 0.84 13.93
N ASP A 64 -11.53 -0.19 13.09
CA ASP A 64 -11.64 -1.58 13.53
C ASP A 64 -10.40 -2.04 14.32
N LEU A 65 -9.22 -1.62 13.87
CA LEU A 65 -7.99 -1.93 14.59
C LEU A 65 -7.87 -1.12 15.89
N GLU A 66 -8.34 0.13 15.90
CA GLU A 66 -8.35 0.98 17.09
C GLU A 66 -9.18 0.37 18.22
N ASP A 67 -10.35 -0.17 17.88
CA ASP A 67 -11.29 -0.85 18.78
C ASP A 67 -10.74 -2.19 19.32
N LYS A 68 -9.78 -2.80 18.61
CA LYS A 68 -9.10 -4.02 19.06
C LYS A 68 -8.12 -3.72 20.21
N PRO A 69 -8.12 -4.50 21.31
CA PRO A 69 -7.13 -4.35 22.38
C PRO A 69 -5.70 -4.40 21.82
N LYS A 70 -4.85 -3.43 22.19
CA LYS A 70 -3.49 -3.31 21.64
C LYS A 70 -2.60 -4.54 21.91
N GLY A 71 -2.92 -5.34 22.94
CA GLY A 71 -2.25 -6.60 23.22
C GLY A 71 -2.50 -7.70 22.19
N ASP A 72 -3.58 -7.59 21.42
CA ASP A 72 -3.97 -8.54 20.36
C ASP A 72 -3.47 -8.10 18.97
N TRP A 73 -2.73 -7.00 18.91
CA TRP A 73 -2.15 -6.51 17.66
C TRP A 73 -0.97 -7.38 17.25
N SER A 74 -0.93 -7.75 15.98
CA SER A 74 0.28 -8.26 15.37
C SER A 74 1.28 -7.11 15.17
N ALA A 75 2.57 -7.44 15.08
CA ALA A 75 3.61 -6.46 14.82
C ALA A 75 3.40 -5.70 13.49
N ASN A 76 2.84 -6.39 12.49
CA ASN A 76 2.56 -5.80 11.19
C ASN A 76 1.41 -4.79 11.29
N GLU A 77 0.31 -5.15 11.96
CA GLU A 77 -0.80 -4.22 12.22
C GLU A 77 -0.33 -2.98 12.97
N ALA A 78 0.46 -3.14 14.03
CA ALA A 78 1.01 -2.02 14.78
C ALA A 78 1.86 -1.08 13.92
N THR A 79 2.72 -1.66 13.07
CA THR A 79 3.57 -0.90 12.16
C THR A 79 2.74 -0.17 11.10
N SER A 80 1.78 -0.87 10.48
CA SER A 80 0.90 -0.30 9.46
C SER A 80 0.00 0.79 10.02
N TYR A 81 -0.55 0.61 11.21
CA TYR A 81 -1.35 1.64 11.87
C TYR A 81 -0.54 2.91 12.13
N ALA A 82 0.69 2.78 12.63
CA ALA A 82 1.58 3.92 12.83
C ALA A 82 1.93 4.64 11.52
N LYS A 83 2.02 3.92 10.40
CA LYS A 83 2.30 4.50 9.09
C LYS A 83 1.10 5.17 8.44
N HIS A 84 -0.10 4.62 8.63
CA HIS A 84 -1.26 4.93 7.77
C HIS A 84 -2.48 5.49 8.51
N CYS A 85 -2.53 5.46 9.84
CA CYS A 85 -3.69 5.90 10.63
C CYS A 85 -3.36 7.01 11.63
N VAL A 86 -2.08 7.20 11.99
CA VAL A 86 -1.64 8.22 12.94
C VAL A 86 -1.16 9.45 12.15
N PHE A 87 -2.04 10.43 11.97
CA PHE A 87 -1.76 11.71 11.31
C PHE A 87 -1.53 12.83 12.34
#